data_AF-A0A329LC73-F1
#
_entry.id   AF-A0A329LC73-F1
#
_cell.length_a   1.000
_cell.length_b   1.000
_cell.length_c   1.000
_cell.angle_alpha   90.00
_cell.angle_beta   90.00
_cell.angle_gamma   90.00
#
_symmetry.space_group_name_H-M   'P 1'
#
loop_
_entity.id
_entity.type
_entity.pdbx_description
1 polymer ?
#
loop_
_entity_poly.entity_id
_entity_poly.type
_entity_poly.pdbx_seq_one_letter_code
_entity_poly.pdbx_strand_id
1 'polypeptide(L)'
;MIAGSACSTQLHADPAFPDLSSYARADSSDYAVAIPNLHPHDPTNAIYFLTPDGIPCNFHTDSVECIGYIPGVADNDKSPYTSISTASDIKAAGSTPYSNGAVQGQPIKTLPALRSLAVGGNLCGVDSAGSTACKDFQGRGFVISAQGTRWLPHV
;
A
#
# COMPACT_ATOMS: atom_id res chain seq x y z
N MET A 1 -41.77 -28.87 -21.21
CA MET A 1 -40.32 -29.11 -21.15
C MET A 1 -39.70 -27.88 -20.52
N ILE A 2 -39.17 -27.99 -19.30
CA ILE A 2 -38.53 -26.90 -18.57
C ILE A 2 -37.04 -27.23 -18.47
N ALA A 3 -36.19 -26.40 -19.04
CA ALA A 3 -34.75 -26.32 -18.77
C ALA A 3 -34.33 -24.96 -19.35
N GLY A 4 -33.94 -23.94 -18.59
CA GLY A 4 -33.23 -23.93 -17.31
C GLY A 4 -32.04 -23.01 -17.53
N SER A 5 -32.28 -21.69 -17.54
CA SER A 5 -31.26 -20.66 -17.75
C SER A 5 -30.17 -20.79 -16.69
N ALA A 6 -28.96 -21.16 -17.11
CA ALA A 6 -27.78 -21.12 -16.26
C ALA A 6 -27.31 -19.67 -16.13
N CYS A 7 -27.66 -19.02 -15.03
CA CYS A 7 -27.06 -17.77 -14.60
C CYS A 7 -25.65 -18.11 -14.09
N SER A 8 -24.61 -17.80 -14.87
CA SER A 8 -23.23 -17.88 -14.41
C SER A 8 -22.94 -16.66 -13.55
N THR A 9 -23.30 -16.71 -12.27
CA THR A 9 -22.78 -15.76 -11.29
C THR A 9 -21.32 -16.10 -11.05
N GLN A 10 -20.43 -15.48 -11.83
CA GLN A 10 -19.05 -15.28 -11.44
C GLN A 10 -19.05 -14.43 -10.15
N LEU A 11 -19.16 -15.10 -9.00
CA LEU A 11 -18.70 -14.54 -7.73
C LEU A 11 -17.20 -14.34 -7.89
N HIS A 12 -16.79 -13.15 -8.32
CA HIS A 12 -15.42 -12.72 -8.15
C HIS A 12 -15.21 -12.73 -6.64
N ALA A 13 -14.52 -13.75 -6.14
CA ALA A 13 -14.05 -13.75 -4.77
C ALA A 13 -13.30 -12.43 -4.59
N ASP A 14 -13.83 -11.63 -3.69
CA ASP A 14 -13.18 -10.46 -3.14
C ASP A 14 -11.67 -10.70 -3.00
N PRO A 15 -10.80 -9.78 -3.47
CA PRO A 15 -9.36 -10.03 -3.44
C PRO A 15 -8.92 -10.18 -1.98
N ALA A 16 -8.59 -11.42 -1.62
CA ALA A 16 -8.03 -11.76 -0.32
C ALA A 16 -6.61 -11.21 -0.21
N PHE A 17 -6.13 -11.08 1.03
CA PHE A 17 -4.72 -10.77 1.23
C PHE A 17 -3.85 -11.89 0.65
N PRO A 18 -2.87 -11.58 -0.22
CA PRO A 18 -2.03 -12.60 -0.84
C PRO A 18 -1.05 -13.21 0.17
N ASP A 19 -0.67 -14.46 -0.05
CA ASP A 19 0.44 -15.05 0.70
C ASP A 19 1.78 -14.47 0.22
N LEU A 20 2.45 -13.76 1.12
CA LEU A 20 3.75 -13.12 0.87
C LEU A 20 4.94 -14.00 1.31
N SER A 21 4.70 -15.22 1.80
CA SER A 21 5.73 -16.10 2.37
C SER A 21 6.85 -16.47 1.40
N SER A 22 6.52 -16.53 0.10
CA SER A 22 7.47 -16.85 -0.97
C SER A 22 8.29 -15.65 -1.47
N TYR A 23 7.96 -14.43 -1.03
CA TYR A 23 8.58 -13.22 -1.56
C TYR A 23 9.90 -12.94 -0.85
N ALA A 24 10.94 -12.68 -1.63
CA ALA A 24 12.25 -12.39 -1.06
C ALA A 24 12.20 -11.09 -0.25
N ARG A 25 12.66 -11.16 1.00
CA ARG A 25 12.65 -10.00 1.90
C ARG A 25 13.70 -8.98 1.48
N ALA A 26 13.28 -7.74 1.32
CA ALA A 26 14.18 -6.61 1.15
C ALA A 26 14.68 -6.13 2.52
N ASP A 27 15.89 -5.57 2.55
CA ASP A 27 16.41 -4.90 3.73
C ASP A 27 15.66 -3.58 3.94
N SER A 28 15.16 -3.31 5.14
CA SER A 28 14.42 -2.09 5.40
C SER A 28 15.31 -0.85 5.43
N SER A 29 16.61 -0.99 5.70
CA SER A 29 17.54 0.15 5.66
C SER A 29 17.68 0.77 4.28
N ASP A 30 17.47 -0.02 3.22
CA ASP A 30 17.48 0.45 1.83
C ASP A 30 16.31 1.40 1.50
N TYR A 31 15.30 1.42 2.36
CA TYR A 31 14.06 2.19 2.23
C TYR A 31 13.95 3.31 3.28
N ALA A 32 15.01 3.48 4.10
CA ALA A 32 15.07 4.54 5.07
C ALA A 32 15.31 5.89 4.38
N VAL A 33 14.44 6.85 4.68
CA VAL A 33 14.60 8.25 4.29
C VAL A 33 14.85 9.07 5.54
N ALA A 34 15.98 9.77 5.56
CA ALA A 34 16.32 10.71 6.61
C ALA A 34 15.42 11.95 6.49
N ILE A 35 14.53 12.13 7.46
CA ILE A 35 13.68 13.31 7.55
C ILE A 35 14.40 14.35 8.43
N PRO A 36 14.76 15.52 7.89
CA PRO A 36 15.37 16.60 8.67
C PRO A 36 14.45 16.99 9.83
N ASN A 37 14.96 16.89 11.05
CA ASN A 37 14.27 17.44 12.21
C ASN A 37 14.49 18.96 12.25
N LEU A 38 13.50 19.73 12.71
CA LEU A 38 13.61 21.18 12.93
C LEU A 38 14.54 21.55 14.12
N HIS A 39 15.16 20.56 14.76
CA HIS A 39 16.06 20.72 15.91
C HIS A 39 17.41 20.04 15.63
N PRO A 40 18.51 20.40 16.30
CA PRO A 40 19.88 19.90 16.03
C PRO A 40 20.10 18.39 16.26
N HIS A 41 19.05 17.63 16.55
CA HIS A 41 19.12 16.19 16.75
C HIS A 41 19.13 15.45 15.42
N ASP A 42 19.80 14.30 15.41
CA ASP A 42 19.94 13.41 14.25
C ASP A 42 18.61 13.23 13.50
N PRO A 43 18.62 13.20 12.16
CA PRO A 43 17.41 13.04 11.37
C PRO A 43 16.67 11.75 11.76
N THR A 44 15.33 11.84 11.82
CA THR A 44 14.51 10.65 12.07
C THR A 44 14.42 9.87 10.77
N ASN A 45 14.85 8.60 10.79
CA ASN A 45 14.68 7.71 9.64
C ASN A 45 13.25 7.15 9.65
N ALA A 46 12.49 7.46 8.59
CA ALA A 46 11.21 6.82 8.32
C ALA A 46 11.34 5.91 7.09
N ILE A 47 10.61 4.80 7.09
CA ILE A 47 10.66 3.83 5.98
C ILE A 47 9.57 4.16 4.98
N TYR A 48 9.97 4.43 3.74
CA TYR A 48 9.09 4.70 2.62
C TYR A 48 9.38 3.75 1.47
N PHE A 49 8.38 3.41 0.68
CA PHE A 49 8.59 2.75 -0.60
C PHE A 49 7.60 3.26 -1.65
N LEU A 50 7.96 3.15 -2.92
CA LEU A 50 7.01 3.29 -4.02
C LEU A 50 6.49 1.91 -4.39
N THR A 51 5.19 1.81 -4.63
CA THR A 51 4.61 0.72 -5.43
C THR A 51 5.22 0.75 -6.85
N PRO A 52 5.13 -0.34 -7.63
CA PRO A 52 5.57 -0.34 -9.02
C PRO A 52 4.93 0.76 -9.88
N ASP A 53 3.69 1.15 -9.55
CA ASP A 53 2.94 2.21 -10.23
C ASP A 53 3.27 3.62 -9.70
N GLY A 54 4.26 3.75 -8.81
CA GLY A 54 4.74 5.04 -8.30
C GLY A 54 3.91 5.65 -7.18
N ILE A 55 2.97 4.90 -6.59
CA ILE A 55 2.20 5.32 -5.41
C ILE A 55 3.13 5.23 -4.18
N PRO A 56 3.38 6.33 -3.44
CA PRO A 56 4.20 6.30 -2.25
C PRO A 56 3.46 5.74 -1.04
N CYS A 57 4.17 4.94 -0.27
CA CYS A 57 3.70 4.32 0.96
C CYS A 57 4.73 4.53 2.07
N ASN A 58 4.25 4.64 3.32
CA ASN A 58 5.08 4.83 4.50
C ASN A 58 4.70 3.85 5.61
N PHE A 59 5.71 3.41 6.36
CA PHE A 59 5.49 2.67 7.59
C PHE A 59 5.38 3.63 8.76
N HIS A 60 4.27 3.51 9.50
CA HIS A 60 4.10 4.07 10.82
C HIS A 60 4.37 2.97 11.87
N THR A 61 4.37 3.35 13.15
CA THR A 61 4.60 2.43 14.27
C THR A 61 3.64 1.23 14.23
N ASP A 62 2.39 1.42 13.82
CA ASP A 62 1.31 0.43 13.91
C ASP A 62 0.46 0.28 12.65
N SER A 63 0.91 0.92 11.56
CA SER A 63 0.16 0.94 10.32
C SER A 63 1.07 1.18 9.13
N VAL A 64 0.54 0.89 7.96
CA VAL A 64 1.11 1.35 6.68
C VAL A 64 0.07 2.22 6.01
N GLU A 65 0.48 3.33 5.43
CA GLU A 65 -0.39 4.20 4.63
C GLU A 65 0.21 4.41 3.25
N CYS A 66 -0.64 4.46 2.22
CA CYS A 66 -0.28 4.91 0.88
C CYS A 66 -1.17 6.09 0.51
N ILE A 67 -0.58 7.15 -0.04
CA ILE A 67 -1.32 8.37 -0.42
C ILE A 67 -0.92 8.80 -1.83
N GLY A 68 -1.91 8.94 -2.71
CA GLY A 68 -1.67 9.39 -4.08
C GLY A 68 -2.86 9.14 -5.01
N TYR A 69 -2.56 8.91 -6.28
CA TYR A 69 -3.54 8.52 -7.30
C TYR A 69 -3.73 7.01 -7.26
N ILE A 70 -4.67 6.55 -6.43
CA ILE A 70 -4.87 5.13 -6.17
C ILE A 70 -5.93 4.57 -7.16
N PRO A 71 -5.63 3.46 -7.86
CA PRO A 71 -6.53 2.88 -8.87
C PRO A 71 -7.78 2.25 -8.25
N GLY A 72 -8.90 2.32 -9.00
CA GLY A 72 -10.17 1.67 -8.67
C GLY A 72 -10.86 2.17 -7.40
N VAL A 73 -10.58 3.39 -6.99
CA VAL A 73 -11.25 4.07 -5.87
C VAL A 73 -12.51 4.77 -6.36
N ALA A 74 -13.55 4.84 -5.54
CA ALA A 74 -14.79 5.55 -5.84
C ALA A 74 -14.59 7.07 -5.87
N ASP A 75 -15.38 7.80 -6.65
CA ASP A 75 -15.14 9.24 -6.90
C ASP A 75 -15.26 10.11 -5.63
N ASN A 76 -16.10 9.72 -4.68
CA ASN A 76 -16.24 10.40 -3.38
C ASN A 76 -14.97 10.30 -2.52
N ASP A 77 -14.12 9.30 -2.76
CA ASP A 77 -12.90 9.04 -2.00
C ASP A 77 -11.64 9.54 -2.72
N LYS A 78 -11.83 10.35 -3.76
CA LYS A 78 -10.78 11.09 -4.47
C LYS A 78 -10.95 12.58 -4.18
N SER A 79 -10.06 13.29 -3.45
CA SER A 79 -9.84 14.74 -3.72
C SER A 79 -8.76 15.43 -2.89
N PRO A 80 -7.74 16.04 -3.53
CA PRO A 80 -7.21 15.72 -4.86
C PRO A 80 -6.49 14.36 -4.91
N TYR A 81 -6.26 13.75 -3.75
CA TYR A 81 -5.64 12.43 -3.62
C TYR A 81 -6.55 11.47 -2.86
N THR A 82 -6.13 10.21 -2.82
CA THR A 82 -6.71 9.16 -1.97
C THR A 82 -5.64 8.69 -0.99
N SER A 83 -6.03 8.45 0.25
CA SER A 83 -5.26 7.70 1.24
C SER A 83 -5.92 6.34 1.49
N ILE A 84 -5.10 5.31 1.66
CA ILE A 84 -5.49 4.02 2.22
C ILE A 84 -4.48 3.64 3.29
N SER A 85 -4.96 3.17 4.44
CA SER A 85 -4.09 2.73 5.54
C SER A 85 -4.53 1.38 6.07
N THR A 86 -3.62 0.57 6.61
CA THR A 86 -4.05 -0.61 7.37
C THR A 86 -4.89 -0.21 8.60
N ALA A 87 -4.69 1.00 9.15
CA ALA A 87 -5.44 1.52 10.29
C ALA A 87 -6.77 2.20 9.95
N SER A 88 -7.00 2.58 8.68
CA SER A 88 -8.22 3.25 8.24
C SER A 88 -8.56 2.91 6.80
N ASP A 89 -9.84 2.76 6.50
CA ASP A 89 -10.35 2.53 5.15
C ASP A 89 -9.91 3.62 4.14
N ILE A 90 -10.23 3.39 2.87
CA ILE A 90 -10.02 4.32 1.75
C ILE A 90 -10.72 5.64 2.07
N LYS A 91 -9.98 6.75 1.96
CA LYS A 91 -10.48 8.10 2.25
C LYS A 91 -9.89 9.13 1.28
N ALA A 92 -10.67 10.15 0.97
CA ALA A 92 -10.15 11.33 0.27
C ALA A 92 -9.07 12.05 1.11
N ALA A 93 -8.03 12.54 0.44
CA ALA A 93 -6.93 13.27 1.07
C ALA A 93 -6.67 14.60 0.35
N GLY A 94 -6.80 15.70 1.10
CA GLY A 94 -6.67 17.09 0.61
C GLY A 94 -5.26 17.47 0.12
N SER A 95 -4.24 16.73 0.55
CA SER A 95 -2.85 16.94 0.16
C SER A 95 -2.05 15.65 0.30
N THR A 96 -0.81 15.67 -0.20
CA THR A 96 0.16 14.59 -0.04
C THR A 96 1.53 15.21 0.28
N PRO A 97 2.34 14.61 1.17
CA PRO A 97 3.70 15.06 1.42
C PRO A 97 4.67 14.70 0.28
N TYR A 98 4.18 13.95 -0.72
CA TYR A 98 4.98 13.38 -1.79
C TYR A 98 4.94 14.25 -3.04
N SER A 99 6.08 14.38 -3.71
CA SER A 99 6.19 15.07 -5.00
C SER A 99 7.21 14.35 -5.87
N ASN A 100 6.84 14.00 -7.11
CA ASN A 100 7.72 13.33 -8.07
C ASN A 100 8.46 12.10 -7.51
N GLY A 101 7.76 11.25 -6.75
CA GLY A 101 8.34 10.04 -6.16
C GLY A 101 9.32 10.30 -5.01
N ALA A 102 9.29 11.51 -4.43
CA ALA A 102 10.14 11.93 -3.32
C ALA A 102 9.29 12.43 -2.13
N VAL A 103 9.86 12.35 -0.94
CA VAL A 103 9.35 12.99 0.28
C VAL A 103 10.38 14.00 0.77
N GLN A 104 9.97 15.26 0.94
CA GLN A 104 10.88 16.35 1.32
C GLN A 104 12.15 16.45 0.45
N GLY A 105 12.02 16.19 -0.85
CA GLY A 105 13.13 16.21 -1.81
C GLY A 105 14.04 14.98 -1.78
N GLN A 106 13.80 14.02 -0.88
CA GLN A 106 14.53 12.76 -0.83
C GLN A 106 13.79 11.69 -1.66
N PRO A 107 14.46 11.03 -2.63
CA PRO A 107 13.83 10.04 -3.49
C PRO A 107 13.38 8.81 -2.68
N ILE A 108 12.21 8.28 -3.04
CA ILE A 108 11.67 7.05 -2.45
C ILE A 108 11.99 5.88 -3.39
N LYS A 109 12.52 4.79 -2.83
CA LYS A 109 12.86 3.58 -3.59
C LYS A 109 11.61 2.75 -3.90
N THR A 110 11.51 2.24 -5.12
CA THR A 110 10.45 1.29 -5.50
C THR A 110 10.69 -0.08 -4.85
N LEU A 111 9.61 -0.70 -4.35
CA LEU A 111 9.64 -2.12 -3.94
C LEU A 111 9.40 -2.99 -5.19
N PRO A 112 10.39 -3.79 -5.64
CA PRO A 112 10.24 -4.59 -6.86
C PRO A 112 9.22 -5.71 -6.72
N ALA A 113 8.74 -6.23 -7.85
CA ALA A 113 7.91 -7.42 -7.89
C ALA A 113 8.58 -8.63 -7.18
N LEU A 114 7.75 -9.48 -6.58
CA LEU A 114 8.14 -10.65 -5.78
C LEU A 114 9.07 -10.32 -4.61
N ARG A 115 8.98 -9.10 -4.07
CA ARG A 115 9.68 -8.65 -2.86
C ARG A 115 8.71 -8.30 -1.76
N SER A 116 9.13 -8.56 -0.53
CA SER A 116 8.44 -8.13 0.68
C SER A 116 9.30 -7.17 1.49
N LEU A 117 8.67 -6.25 2.20
CA LEU A 117 9.29 -5.27 3.09
C LEU A 117 8.57 -5.31 4.43
N ALA A 118 9.32 -5.48 5.52
CA ALA A 118 8.75 -5.62 6.85
C ALA A 118 9.40 -4.67 7.84
N VAL A 119 8.58 -4.00 8.64
CA VAL A 119 9.01 -3.01 9.63
C VAL A 119 8.04 -3.05 10.80
N GLY A 120 8.54 -3.18 12.03
CA GLY A 120 7.72 -3.04 13.24
C GLY A 120 6.52 -4.00 13.33
N GLY A 121 6.60 -5.19 12.73
CA GLY A 121 5.47 -6.15 12.69
C GLY A 121 4.51 -5.94 11.51
N ASN A 122 4.64 -4.83 10.78
CA ASN A 122 3.92 -4.58 9.54
C ASN A 122 4.65 -5.25 8.37
N LEU A 123 3.91 -5.66 7.33
CA LEU A 123 4.44 -6.36 6.17
C LEU A 123 3.75 -5.86 4.90
N CYS A 124 4.56 -5.40 3.93
CA CYS A 124 4.12 -5.15 2.57
C CYS A 124 4.80 -6.10 1.60
N GLY A 125 4.18 -6.33 0.45
CA GLY A 125 4.77 -7.06 -0.64
C GLY A 125 4.16 -6.67 -1.98
N VAL A 126 4.91 -6.93 -3.04
CA VAL A 126 4.51 -6.70 -4.41
C VAL A 126 4.50 -8.02 -5.15
N ASP A 127 3.36 -8.38 -5.75
CA ASP A 127 3.23 -9.61 -6.52
C ASP A 127 3.93 -9.52 -7.90
N SER A 128 3.86 -10.59 -8.69
CA SER A 128 4.44 -10.62 -10.04
C SER A 128 3.71 -9.72 -11.05
N ALA A 129 2.46 -9.34 -10.78
CA ALA A 129 1.65 -8.47 -11.61
C ALA A 129 1.81 -6.98 -11.24
N GLY A 130 2.52 -6.69 -10.16
CA GLY A 130 2.74 -5.34 -9.65
C GLY A 130 1.73 -4.90 -8.57
N SER A 131 0.80 -5.76 -8.16
CA SER A 131 -0.14 -5.45 -7.09
C SER A 131 0.61 -5.33 -5.77
N THR A 132 0.31 -4.29 -5.01
CA THR A 132 0.89 -4.08 -3.68
C THR A 132 -0.11 -4.49 -2.61
N ALA A 133 0.31 -5.32 -1.67
CA ALA A 133 -0.49 -5.68 -0.50
C ALA A 133 0.28 -5.33 0.78
N CYS A 134 -0.39 -4.72 1.76
CA CYS A 134 0.18 -4.39 3.05
C CYS A 134 -0.73 -4.84 4.19
N LYS A 135 -0.14 -5.37 5.25
CA LYS A 135 -0.83 -5.70 6.50
C LYS A 135 -0.08 -5.20 7.72
N ASP A 136 -0.83 -4.93 8.78
CA ASP A 136 -0.28 -4.60 10.08
C ASP A 136 -0.32 -5.78 11.06
N PHE A 137 0.30 -5.58 12.22
CA PHE A 137 0.33 -6.59 13.29
C PHE A 137 -1.05 -6.87 13.91
N GLN A 138 -2.06 -6.03 13.66
CA GLN A 138 -3.43 -6.20 14.16
C GLN A 138 -4.27 -7.09 13.23
N GLY A 139 -3.70 -7.57 12.13
CA GLY A 139 -4.40 -8.40 11.16
C GLY A 139 -5.33 -7.60 10.25
N ARG A 140 -5.06 -6.31 10.04
CA ARG A 140 -5.74 -5.50 9.01
C ARG A 140 -4.81 -5.32 7.82
N GLY A 141 -5.38 -5.10 6.65
CA GLY A 141 -4.56 -4.89 5.47
C GLY A 141 -5.27 -4.17 4.34
N PHE A 142 -4.57 -4.04 3.23
CA PHE A 142 -5.13 -3.58 1.98
C PHE A 142 -4.38 -4.18 0.79
N VAL A 143 -5.02 -4.10 -0.38
CA VAL A 143 -4.43 -4.45 -1.67
C VAL A 143 -4.69 -3.31 -2.66
N ILE A 144 -3.65 -2.88 -3.38
CA ILE A 144 -3.70 -1.93 -4.49
C ILE A 144 -3.30 -2.69 -5.75
N SER A 145 -4.18 -2.70 -6.75
CA SER A 145 -3.94 -3.37 -8.04
C SER A 145 -4.54 -2.56 -9.19
N ALA A 146 -4.14 -2.87 -10.42
CA ALA A 146 -4.75 -2.28 -11.61
C ALA A 146 -6.27 -2.55 -11.72
N GLN A 147 -6.75 -3.66 -11.13
CA GLN A 147 -8.17 -4.03 -11.12
C GLN A 147 -8.95 -3.29 -10.02
N GLY A 148 -8.24 -2.68 -9.08
CA GLY A 148 -8.80 -1.83 -8.05
C GLY A 148 -8.12 -1.98 -6.71
N THR A 149 -8.60 -1.17 -5.77
CA THR A 149 -8.06 -1.09 -4.42
C THR A 149 -9.08 -1.55 -3.41
N ARG A 150 -8.61 -2.22 -2.35
CA ARG A 150 -9.46 -2.73 -1.29
C ARG A 150 -8.79 -2.67 0.06
N TRP A 151 -9.55 -2.23 1.06
CA TRP A 151 -9.20 -2.37 2.47
C TRP A 151 -9.79 -3.66 3.05
N LEU A 152 -9.07 -4.29 3.97
CA LEU A 152 -9.39 -5.59 4.56
C LEU A 152 -9.34 -5.47 6.10
N PRO A 153 -10.47 -5.59 6.80
CA PRO A 153 -10.49 -5.54 8.27
C PRO A 153 -9.79 -6.74 8.93
N HIS A 154 -9.65 -7.85 8.21
CA HIS A 154 -9.09 -9.12 8.68
C HIS A 154 -8.27 -9.80 7.57
N VAL A 155 -7.03 -10.22 7.87
CA VAL A 155 -6.09 -10.90 6.94
C VAL A 155 -5.24 -11.97 7.60
#